data_AF-A0A9X7T267-F1
#
_entry.id   AF-A0A9X7T267-F1
#
_cell.length_a   1.000
_cell.length_b   1.000
_cell.length_c   1.000
_cell.angle_alpha   90.00
_cell.angle_beta   90.00
_cell.angle_gamma   90.00
#
_symmetry.space_group_name_H-M   'P 1'
#
loop_
_entity.id
_entity.type
_entity.pdbx_description
1 polymer ?
#
loop_
_entity_poly.entity_id
_entity_poly.type
_entity_poly.pdbx_seq_one_letter_code
_entity_poly.pdbx_strand_id
1 'polypeptide(L)'
;MATDRPQYPGTNTDMKPGDVLYSKKSFSTFFVGHVAIVGPDYDIIHVHPDGPGLVDDIDGYVSLFKPGDKIQVLRPRSGASKAAKWAINHIDDVKKYYFNMDLDNIELSYCSKFIWHAFYYGSNLDITGRGLTDRSRATHIYPSDVRDSEDFASVGTIKR
;
A
#
# COMPACT_ATOMS: atom_id res chain seq x y z
N MET A 1 10.18 -15.36 -24.09
CA MET A 1 8.71 -15.21 -24.21
C MET A 1 8.33 -13.99 -23.38
N ALA A 2 7.62 -13.02 -23.96
CA ALA A 2 7.09 -11.93 -23.15
C ALA A 2 6.06 -12.56 -22.21
N THR A 3 6.39 -12.63 -20.93
CA THR A 3 5.41 -12.93 -19.90
C THR A 3 4.46 -11.74 -19.88
N ASP A 4 3.24 -11.90 -20.41
CA ASP A 4 2.21 -10.86 -20.32
C ASP A 4 2.06 -10.48 -18.84
N ARG A 5 2.31 -9.21 -18.54
CA ARG A 5 2.11 -8.67 -17.20
C ARG A 5 0.61 -8.49 -16.99
N PRO A 6 0.05 -8.87 -15.83
CA PRO A 6 -1.36 -8.60 -15.57
C PRO A 6 -1.60 -7.09 -15.60
N GLN A 7 -2.77 -6.69 -16.08
CA GLN A 7 -3.20 -5.29 -16.14
C GLN A 7 -4.22 -5.01 -15.06
N TYR A 8 -4.27 -3.77 -14.58
CA TYR A 8 -5.30 -3.37 -13.62
C TYR A 8 -6.69 -3.38 -14.28
N PRO A 9 -7.73 -3.93 -13.61
CA PRO A 9 -9.07 -4.04 -14.15
C PRO A 9 -9.63 -2.72 -14.69
N GLY A 10 -10.18 -2.76 -15.90
CA GLY A 10 -10.76 -1.58 -16.55
C GLY A 10 -9.74 -0.53 -16.99
N THR A 11 -8.45 -0.89 -17.09
CA THR A 11 -7.37 -0.01 -17.56
C THR A 11 -6.46 -0.73 -18.56
N ASN A 12 -5.60 0.03 -19.26
CA ASN A 12 -4.49 -0.51 -20.05
C ASN A 12 -3.15 -0.37 -19.30
N THR A 13 -3.18 -0.25 -17.97
CA THR A 13 -1.99 -0.05 -17.14
C THR A 13 -1.51 -1.41 -16.62
N ASP A 14 -0.30 -1.80 -17.00
CA ASP A 14 0.34 -2.99 -16.45
C ASP A 14 0.61 -2.84 -14.95
N MET A 15 0.30 -3.90 -14.20
CA MET A 15 0.69 -4.06 -12.81
C MET A 15 2.20 -4.23 -12.72
N LYS A 16 2.80 -3.63 -11.69
CA LYS A 16 4.21 -3.83 -11.36
C LYS A 16 4.39 -4.06 -9.86
N PRO A 17 5.23 -5.02 -9.45
CA PRO A 17 5.60 -5.16 -8.05
C PRO A 17 6.11 -3.84 -7.47
N GLY A 18 5.53 -3.45 -6.34
CA GLY A 18 5.82 -2.22 -5.63
C GLY A 18 4.92 -1.04 -6.00
N ASP A 19 4.07 -1.16 -7.03
CA ASP A 19 2.98 -0.20 -7.22
C ASP A 19 2.13 -0.15 -5.93
N VAL A 20 1.71 1.05 -5.53
CA VAL A 20 0.85 1.29 -4.38
C VAL A 20 -0.54 1.65 -4.87
N LEU A 21 -1.55 0.99 -4.34
CA LEU A 21 -2.95 1.30 -4.59
C LEU A 21 -3.45 2.25 -3.52
N TYR A 22 -4.02 3.38 -3.91
CA TYR A 22 -4.63 4.35 -3.01
C TYR A 22 -6.12 4.47 -3.30
N SER A 23 -6.95 4.34 -2.26
CA SER A 23 -8.37 4.61 -2.34
C SER A 23 -8.74 5.77 -1.40
N LYS A 24 -9.58 6.67 -1.92
CA LYS A 24 -10.03 7.85 -1.18
C LYS A 24 -10.96 7.47 -0.03
N LYS A 25 -11.14 8.41 0.91
CA LYS A 25 -12.11 8.34 2.00
C LYS A 25 -13.50 7.97 1.47
N SER A 26 -13.98 6.80 1.84
CA SER A 26 -15.35 6.34 1.65
C SER A 26 -15.80 5.58 2.90
N PHE A 27 -17.06 5.13 2.91
CA PHE A 27 -17.56 4.25 3.95
C PHE A 27 -16.77 2.93 4.01
N SER A 28 -16.31 2.40 2.86
CA SER A 28 -15.50 1.18 2.79
C SER A 28 -14.05 1.38 3.26
N THR A 29 -13.56 2.62 3.38
CA THR A 29 -12.22 2.91 3.91
C THR A 29 -12.24 3.54 5.31
N PHE A 30 -13.33 3.35 6.06
CA PHE A 30 -13.53 3.97 7.38
C PHE A 30 -13.26 5.49 7.41
N PHE A 31 -13.56 6.21 6.32
CA PHE A 31 -13.37 7.66 6.16
C PHE A 31 -11.92 8.20 6.29
N VAL A 32 -10.88 7.35 6.26
CA VAL A 32 -9.47 7.77 6.29
C VAL A 32 -8.72 7.56 4.96
N GLY A 33 -9.28 6.73 4.08
CA GLY A 33 -8.61 6.24 2.86
C GLY A 33 -7.87 4.94 3.15
N HIS A 34 -7.56 4.15 2.13
CA HIS A 34 -6.86 2.87 2.28
C HIS A 34 -5.75 2.73 1.27
N VAL A 35 -4.65 2.10 1.68
CA VAL A 35 -3.50 1.83 0.82
C VAL A 35 -3.09 0.36 0.87
N ALA A 36 -2.64 -0.13 -0.28
CA ALA A 36 -2.11 -1.48 -0.47
C ALA A 36 -0.87 -1.44 -1.38
N ILE A 37 -0.06 -2.49 -1.39
CA ILE A 37 1.10 -2.62 -2.26
C ILE A 37 1.00 -3.89 -3.10
N VAL A 38 1.40 -3.81 -4.37
CA VAL A 38 1.50 -4.96 -5.26
C VAL A 38 2.75 -5.75 -4.90
N GLY A 39 2.58 -7.02 -4.55
CA GLY A 39 3.63 -7.95 -4.21
C GLY A 39 4.43 -8.45 -5.43
N PRO A 40 5.48 -9.25 -5.21
CA PRO A 40 6.31 -9.81 -6.28
C PRO A 40 5.52 -10.65 -7.29
N ASP A 41 4.46 -11.32 -6.84
CA ASP A 41 3.63 -12.25 -7.62
C ASP A 41 2.30 -11.61 -8.06
N TYR A 42 2.23 -10.27 -8.05
CA TYR A 42 1.06 -9.46 -8.42
C TYR A 42 -0.15 -9.58 -7.47
N ASP A 43 0.05 -10.19 -6.32
CA ASP A 43 -0.83 -10.14 -5.17
C ASP A 43 -0.93 -8.72 -4.59
N ILE A 44 -2.05 -8.41 -3.95
CA ILE A 44 -2.32 -7.13 -3.29
C ILE A 44 -2.18 -7.33 -1.79
N ILE A 45 -1.13 -6.75 -1.22
CA ILE A 45 -0.76 -6.92 0.19
C ILE A 45 -1.21 -5.67 0.95
N HIS A 46 -2.00 -5.85 2.00
CA HIS A 46 -2.46 -4.72 2.82
C HIS A 46 -2.88 -5.10 4.23
N VAL A 47 -2.92 -4.10 5.10
CA VAL A 47 -3.34 -4.23 6.49
C VAL A 47 -4.77 -3.70 6.64
N HIS A 48 -5.68 -4.51 7.19
CA HIS A 48 -7.11 -4.15 7.33
C HIS A 48 -7.68 -4.58 8.71
N PRO A 49 -8.72 -3.91 9.25
CA PRO A 49 -9.34 -4.32 10.50
C PRO A 49 -9.91 -5.74 10.52
N ASP A 50 -10.38 -6.26 9.38
CA ASP A 50 -11.02 -7.58 9.26
C ASP A 50 -10.02 -8.76 9.24
N GLY A 51 -8.74 -8.46 9.07
CA GLY A 51 -7.63 -9.41 9.09
C GLY A 51 -6.35 -8.58 9.06
N PRO A 52 -5.55 -8.55 10.15
CA PRO A 52 -4.55 -7.50 10.32
C PRO A 52 -3.52 -7.47 9.19
N GLY A 53 -3.21 -8.62 8.58
CA GLY A 53 -2.57 -8.72 7.28
C GLY A 53 -3.44 -9.50 6.30
N LEU A 54 -3.58 -8.98 5.07
CA LEU A 54 -4.34 -9.58 3.97
C LEU A 54 -3.47 -9.63 2.71
N VAL A 55 -3.67 -10.70 1.95
CA VAL A 55 -3.07 -10.94 0.64
C VAL A 55 -4.19 -11.40 -0.29
N ASP A 56 -4.60 -10.52 -1.20
CA ASP A 56 -5.68 -10.76 -2.16
C ASP A 56 -5.12 -10.78 -3.59
N ASP A 57 -5.87 -11.30 -4.55
CA ASP A 57 -5.66 -10.94 -5.96
C ASP A 57 -6.28 -9.57 -6.28
N ILE A 58 -6.02 -9.03 -7.47
CA ILE A 58 -6.50 -7.69 -7.84
C ILE A 58 -8.04 -7.61 -7.92
N ASP A 59 -8.72 -8.67 -8.33
CA ASP A 59 -10.18 -8.68 -8.45
C ASP A 59 -10.84 -8.78 -7.07
N GLY A 60 -10.28 -9.62 -6.20
CA GLY A 60 -10.64 -9.74 -4.79
C GLY A 60 -10.50 -8.40 -4.06
N TYR A 61 -9.35 -7.74 -4.20
CA TYR A 61 -9.12 -6.42 -3.59
C TYR A 61 -10.10 -5.36 -4.12
N VAL A 62 -10.32 -5.29 -5.43
CA VAL A 62 -11.25 -4.32 -6.03
C VAL A 62 -12.70 -4.58 -5.59
N SER A 63 -13.07 -5.83 -5.32
CA SER A 63 -14.41 -6.20 -4.85
C SER A 63 -14.78 -5.62 -3.47
N LEU A 64 -13.78 -5.23 -2.66
CA LEU A 64 -13.97 -4.58 -1.36
C LEU A 64 -14.54 -3.16 -1.48
N PHE A 65 -14.51 -2.57 -2.67
CA PHE A 65 -14.94 -1.21 -2.94
C PHE A 65 -16.35 -1.15 -3.56
N LYS A 66 -17.04 -0.03 -3.35
CA LYS A 66 -18.42 0.18 -3.84
C LYS A 66 -18.41 0.71 -5.28
N PRO A 67 -19.50 0.48 -6.05
CA PRO A 67 -19.68 1.16 -7.33
C PRO A 67 -19.50 2.68 -7.20
N GLY A 68 -18.69 3.28 -8.07
CA GLY A 68 -18.33 4.70 -8.05
C GLY A 68 -17.03 5.03 -7.29
N ASP A 69 -16.47 4.09 -6.54
CA ASP A 69 -15.16 4.26 -5.91
C ASP A 69 -14.04 4.26 -6.95
N LYS A 70 -12.94 4.92 -6.59
CA LYS A 70 -11.76 5.06 -7.44
C LYS A 70 -10.53 4.65 -6.65
N ILE A 71 -9.72 3.80 -7.27
CA ILE A 71 -8.44 3.35 -6.73
C ILE A 71 -7.37 3.91 -7.66
N GLN A 72 -6.56 4.83 -7.16
CA GLN A 72 -5.41 5.38 -7.88
C GLN A 72 -4.25 4.39 -7.81
N VAL A 73 -3.58 4.19 -8.94
CA VAL A 73 -2.35 3.41 -9.01
C VAL A 73 -1.17 4.38 -8.95
N LEU A 74 -0.36 4.25 -7.90
CA LEU A 74 0.81 5.05 -7.60
C LEU A 74 2.05 4.21 -7.85
N ARG A 75 2.88 4.61 -8.82
CA ARG A 75 4.12 3.91 -9.14
C ARG A 75 5.29 4.57 -8.41
N PRO A 76 6.02 3.85 -7.55
CA PRO A 76 7.19 4.41 -6.90
C PRO A 76 8.29 4.68 -7.92
N ARG A 77 8.99 5.79 -7.74
CA ARG A 77 10.16 6.18 -8.55
C ARG A 77 11.40 5.37 -8.22
N SER A 78 11.48 4.84 -6.99
CA SER A 78 12.58 3.99 -6.53
C SER A 78 12.09 2.97 -5.49
N GLY A 79 12.87 1.94 -5.19
CA GLY A 79 12.57 1.00 -4.10
C GLY A 79 11.50 -0.06 -4.38
N ALA A 80 10.75 0.02 -5.49
CA ALA A 80 9.59 -0.80 -5.84
C ALA A 80 9.72 -2.31 -5.49
N SER A 81 10.63 -3.05 -6.12
CA SER A 81 10.78 -4.49 -5.89
C SER A 81 11.22 -4.84 -4.47
N LYS A 82 12.00 -3.97 -3.82
CA LYS A 82 12.45 -4.23 -2.44
C LYS A 82 11.30 -4.02 -1.46
N ALA A 83 10.50 -2.99 -1.65
CA ALA A 83 9.30 -2.74 -0.86
C ALA A 83 8.27 -3.87 -1.03
N ALA A 84 8.02 -4.32 -2.26
CA ALA A 84 7.14 -5.45 -2.54
C ALA A 84 7.61 -6.74 -1.83
N LYS A 85 8.90 -7.06 -1.93
CA LYS A 85 9.48 -8.22 -1.27
C LYS A 85 9.44 -8.11 0.25
N TRP A 86 9.66 -6.91 0.79
CA TRP A 86 9.56 -6.69 2.23
C TRP A 86 8.11 -6.92 2.70
N ALA A 87 7.12 -6.37 1.98
CA ALA A 87 5.71 -6.48 2.34
C ALA A 87 5.25 -7.94 2.45
N ILE A 88 5.53 -8.77 1.43
CA ILE A 88 5.08 -10.17 1.46
C ILE A 88 5.75 -10.98 2.58
N ASN A 89 6.99 -10.65 2.91
CA ASN A 89 7.73 -11.36 3.96
C ASN A 89 7.29 -11.01 5.39
N HIS A 90 6.58 -9.90 5.59
CA HIS A 90 6.27 -9.38 6.92
C HIS A 90 4.77 -9.09 7.14
N ILE A 91 3.91 -9.40 6.16
CA ILE A 91 2.46 -9.22 6.32
C ILE A 91 1.90 -10.06 7.49
N ASP A 92 2.45 -11.25 7.70
CA ASP A 92 2.07 -12.16 8.79
C ASP A 92 2.60 -11.71 10.17
N ASP A 93 3.53 -10.76 10.21
CA ASP A 93 4.03 -10.18 11.47
C ASP A 93 3.03 -9.18 12.07
N VAL A 94 2.08 -8.67 11.26
CA VAL A 94 1.03 -7.76 11.75
C VAL A 94 0.01 -8.54 12.58
N LYS A 95 0.00 -8.30 13.89
CA LYS A 95 -0.89 -9.02 14.83
C LYS A 95 -2.20 -8.29 15.08
N LYS A 96 -2.23 -6.97 14.89
CA LYS A 96 -3.42 -6.16 15.13
C LYS A 96 -3.44 -4.89 14.31
N TYR A 97 -4.59 -4.60 13.71
CA TYR A 97 -4.87 -3.28 13.15
C TYR A 97 -4.98 -2.24 14.28
N TYR A 98 -3.98 -1.38 14.42
CA TYR A 98 -3.96 -0.38 15.48
C TYR A 98 -3.14 0.85 15.09
N PHE A 99 -3.65 2.04 15.43
CA PHE A 99 -2.97 3.31 15.23
C PHE A 99 -1.86 3.52 16.27
N ASN A 100 -0.78 2.75 16.15
CA ASN A 100 0.43 2.94 16.95
C ASN A 100 1.31 4.05 16.34
N MET A 101 1.76 4.97 17.18
CA MET A 101 2.67 6.08 16.83
C MET A 101 4.14 5.66 16.71
N ASP A 102 4.50 4.52 17.30
CA ASP A 102 5.87 4.01 17.29
C ASP A 102 6.15 3.31 15.96
N LEU A 103 7.09 3.85 15.17
CA LEU A 103 7.37 3.41 13.81
C LEU A 103 8.29 2.19 13.71
N ASP A 104 8.77 1.64 14.81
CA ASP A 104 9.52 0.37 14.85
C ASP A 104 8.62 -0.84 15.14
N ASN A 105 7.35 -0.61 15.50
CA ASN A 105 6.42 -1.68 15.85
C ASN A 105 5.58 -2.12 14.67
N ILE A 106 5.93 -3.25 14.04
CA ILE A 106 5.17 -3.83 12.94
C ILE A 106 3.90 -4.57 13.38
N GLU A 107 3.92 -5.20 14.56
CA GLU A 107 2.80 -5.99 15.09
C GLU A 107 1.52 -5.16 15.22
N LEU A 108 1.68 -3.87 15.54
CA LEU A 108 0.63 -2.87 15.63
C LEU A 108 0.73 -1.90 14.46
N SER A 109 0.23 -2.35 13.29
CA SER A 109 0.23 -1.56 12.06
C SER A 109 -1.17 -1.19 11.61
N TYR A 110 -1.24 -0.15 10.81
CA TYR A 110 -2.39 0.22 9.98
C TYR A 110 -1.89 0.37 8.54
N CYS A 111 -2.81 0.46 7.58
CA CYS A 111 -2.52 0.40 6.15
C CYS A 111 -1.31 1.25 5.72
N SER A 112 -1.34 2.57 5.94
CA SER A 112 -0.28 3.48 5.50
C SER A 112 1.03 3.35 6.29
N LYS A 113 0.99 2.96 7.57
CA LYS A 113 2.22 2.65 8.32
C LYS A 113 2.91 1.41 7.78
N PHE A 114 2.16 0.37 7.44
CA PHE A 114 2.74 -0.84 6.85
C PHE A 114 3.37 -0.56 5.48
N ILE A 115 2.73 0.27 4.64
CA ILE A 115 3.34 0.70 3.37
C ILE A 115 4.62 1.51 3.63
N TRP A 116 4.62 2.40 4.62
CA TRP A 116 5.82 3.13 5.00
C TRP A 116 6.95 2.18 5.44
N HIS A 117 6.65 1.17 6.27
CA HIS A 117 7.63 0.15 6.66
C HIS A 117 8.22 -0.59 5.46
N ALA A 118 7.39 -0.93 4.48
CA ALA A 118 7.85 -1.62 3.28
C ALA A 118 8.92 -0.82 2.52
N PHE A 119 8.70 0.49 2.35
CA PHE A 119 9.69 1.35 1.68
C PHE A 119 10.89 1.69 2.58
N TYR A 120 10.67 1.90 3.88
CA TYR A 120 11.74 2.22 4.81
C TYR A 120 12.70 1.04 4.99
N TYR A 121 12.20 -0.12 5.41
CA TYR A 121 13.03 -1.31 5.63
C TYR A 121 13.45 -2.01 4.33
N GLY A 122 12.62 -1.95 3.28
CA GLY A 122 12.95 -2.53 1.98
C GLY A 122 13.98 -1.70 1.22
N SER A 123 13.87 -0.37 1.24
CA SER A 123 14.65 0.52 0.35
C SER A 123 15.31 1.72 1.01
N ASN A 124 15.28 1.83 2.34
CA ASN A 124 15.80 2.98 3.09
C ASN A 124 15.18 4.31 2.61
N LEU A 125 13.87 4.29 2.35
CA LEU A 125 13.11 5.42 1.80
C LEU A 125 11.97 5.81 2.76
N ASP A 126 12.02 7.04 3.26
CA ASP A 126 10.89 7.67 3.93
C ASP A 126 9.95 8.28 2.90
N ILE A 127 8.94 7.51 2.51
CA ILE A 127 7.94 7.92 1.51
C ILE A 127 7.05 9.07 1.95
N THR A 128 7.17 9.58 3.19
CA THR A 128 6.42 10.77 3.62
C THR A 128 7.17 12.08 3.36
N GLY A 129 8.48 12.02 3.04
CA GLY A 129 9.34 13.19 2.90
C GLY A 129 9.57 13.99 4.19
N ARG A 130 9.20 13.44 5.35
CA ARG A 130 9.27 14.13 6.66
C ARG A 130 10.59 13.87 7.40
N GLY A 131 11.49 13.06 6.84
CA GLY A 131 12.74 12.64 7.48
C GLY A 131 12.51 11.65 8.61
N LEU A 132 11.46 10.82 8.52
CA LEU A 132 11.13 9.81 9.51
C LEU A 132 12.14 8.66 9.48
N THR A 133 12.37 8.10 10.66
CA THR A 133 13.15 6.88 10.89
C THR A 133 12.30 5.90 11.69
N ASP A 134 12.74 4.65 11.80
CA ASP A 134 12.13 3.65 12.69
C ASP A 134 12.08 4.09 14.16
N ARG A 135 13.04 4.93 14.59
CA ARG A 135 13.06 5.54 15.93
C ARG A 135 12.13 6.73 16.09
N SER A 136 11.52 7.21 15.01
CA SER A 136 10.61 8.35 15.06
C SER A 136 9.27 7.94 15.68
N ARG A 137 8.67 8.87 16.43
CA ARG A 137 7.27 8.77 16.84
C ARG A 137 6.47 9.71 15.94
N ALA A 138 5.66 9.15 15.05
CA ALA A 138 4.78 9.93 14.18
C ALA A 138 3.36 9.84 14.73
N THR A 139 2.69 10.98 14.94
CA THR A 139 1.30 11.00 15.40
C THR A 139 0.45 10.08 14.52
N HIS A 140 0.53 10.24 13.19
CA HIS A 140 0.02 9.31 12.18
C HIS A 140 0.81 9.49 10.86
N ILE A 141 0.84 8.44 10.05
CA ILE A 141 1.16 8.47 8.62
C ILE A 141 -0.17 8.27 7.90
N TYR A 142 -0.67 9.26 7.19
CA TYR A 142 -1.96 9.14 6.53
C TYR A 142 -1.83 8.49 5.14
N PRO A 143 -2.88 7.81 4.65
CA PRO A 143 -2.95 7.39 3.25
C PRO A 143 -2.72 8.54 2.25
N SER A 144 -3.11 9.77 2.61
CA SER A 144 -2.81 10.97 1.81
C SER A 144 -1.32 11.30 1.75
N ASP A 145 -0.54 11.01 2.80
CA ASP A 145 0.90 11.26 2.80
C ASP A 145 1.59 10.39 1.74
N VAL A 146 1.11 9.15 1.57
CA VAL A 146 1.58 8.24 0.51
C VAL A 146 1.15 8.74 -0.88
N ARG A 147 -0.10 9.23 -1.01
CA ARG A 147 -0.64 9.75 -2.27
C ARG A 147 0.10 11.00 -2.76
N ASP A 148 0.35 11.93 -1.85
CA ASP A 148 0.91 13.26 -2.15
C ASP A 148 2.44 13.27 -2.17
N SER A 149 3.07 12.13 -1.86
CA SER A 149 4.52 11.98 -1.85
C SER A 149 5.14 12.13 -3.23
N GLU A 150 6.23 12.88 -3.30
CA GLU A 150 7.02 13.08 -4.51
C GLU A 150 7.70 11.79 -4.99
N ASP A 151 7.82 10.77 -4.12
CA ASP A 151 8.39 9.46 -4.45
C ASP A 151 7.49 8.63 -5.37
N PHE A 152 6.24 9.04 -5.59
CA PHE A 152 5.31 8.34 -6.45
C PHE A 152 4.92 9.17 -7.68
N ALA A 153 4.53 8.46 -8.75
CA ALA A 153 3.85 9.01 -9.91
C ALA A 153 2.53 8.27 -10.10
N SER A 154 1.43 9.01 -10.32
CA SER A 154 0.16 8.37 -10.69
C SER A 154 0.24 7.84 -12.12
N VAL A 155 -0.08 6.55 -12.31
CA VAL A 155 0.03 5.85 -13.61
C VAL A 155 -1.29 5.26 -14.08
N GLY A 156 -2.35 5.37 -13.29
CA GLY A 156 -3.65 4.80 -13.61
C GLY A 156 -4.70 5.06 -12.54
N THR A 157 -5.94 4.74 -12.87
CA THR A 157 -7.06 4.75 -11.92
C THR A 157 -8.02 3.63 -12.28
N ILE A 158 -8.22 2.70 -11.36
CA ILE A 158 -9.27 1.68 -11.44
C ILE A 158 -10.58 2.33 -11.01
N LYS A 159 -11.65 2.04 -11.77
CA LYS A 159 -13.02 2.46 -11.45
C LYS A 159 -13.80 1.22 -11.04
N ARG A 160 -14.44 1.28 -9.87
CA ARG A 160 -15.38 0.26 -9.40
C ARG A 160 -16.81 0.70 -9.77
#